data_AF-A0A2N6TI29-F1
#
_entry.id   AF-A0A2N6TI29-F1
#
_cell.length_a   1.000
_cell.length_b   1.000
_cell.length_c   1.000
_cell.angle_alpha   90.00
_cell.angle_beta   90.00
_cell.angle_gamma   90.00
#
_symmetry.space_group_name_H-M   'P 1'
#
loop_
_entity.id
_entity.type
_entity.pdbx_description
1 polymer ?
#
loop_
_entity_poly.entity_id
_entity_poly.type
_entity_poly.pdbx_seq_one_letter_code
_entity_poly.pdbx_strand_id
1 'polypeptide(L)'
;MIWEELKNRKNFVEEDFIELRDSVEGLISVIEKYKDMRYNSSTYIDDLKGFLADINSTLKEKKITDRELKNLNFLREDYFRTYGDSIYEYYVYDKNNLEKTHKANDEIEIAKKRFGKILYKITEKVMYHII
;
A
#
# COMPACT_ATOMS: atom_id res chain seq x y z
N MET A 1 -4.46 25.27 13.93
CA MET A 1 -4.45 24.06 14.78
C MET A 1 -5.24 22.96 14.07
N ILE A 2 -4.73 22.55 12.91
CA ILE A 2 -5.36 21.60 11.98
C ILE A 2 -5.51 20.21 12.62
N TRP A 3 -4.56 19.87 13.50
CA TRP A 3 -4.52 18.60 14.19
C TRP A 3 -5.71 18.35 15.11
N GLU A 4 -6.21 19.41 15.75
CA GLU A 4 -7.41 19.33 16.60
C GLU A 4 -8.69 19.26 15.75
N GLU A 5 -8.69 19.81 14.52
CA GLU A 5 -9.82 19.63 13.59
C GLU A 5 -9.88 18.24 12.97
N LEU A 6 -8.72 17.64 12.63
CA LEU A 6 -8.63 16.26 12.13
C LEU A 6 -9.01 15.23 13.22
N LYS A 7 -8.57 15.43 14.47
CA LYS A 7 -8.99 14.63 15.64
C LYS A 7 -10.50 14.61 15.85
N ASN A 8 -11.19 15.71 15.56
CA ASN A 8 -12.62 15.86 15.83
C ASN A 8 -13.52 15.34 14.71
N ARG A 9 -12.98 14.98 13.53
CA ARG A 9 -13.75 14.29 12.48
C ARG A 9 -13.63 12.78 12.61
N LYS A 10 -14.38 12.22 13.54
CA LYS A 10 -14.54 10.76 13.78
C LYS A 10 -14.80 9.94 12.50
N ASN A 11 -15.28 10.56 11.41
CA ASN A 11 -15.67 9.92 10.16
C ASN A 11 -14.75 10.21 8.95
N PHE A 12 -13.72 11.06 9.07
CA PHE A 12 -12.95 11.47 7.88
C PHE A 12 -11.87 10.45 7.46
N VAL A 13 -11.50 9.53 8.35
CA VAL A 13 -10.32 8.66 8.18
C VAL A 13 -10.69 7.17 8.17
N GLU A 14 -11.74 6.76 8.88
CA GLU A 14 -12.01 5.34 9.17
C GLU A 14 -12.37 4.53 7.92
N GLU A 15 -13.28 5.01 7.07
CA GLU A 15 -13.67 4.31 5.83
C GLU A 15 -12.51 4.24 4.82
N ASP A 16 -11.80 5.34 4.61
CA ASP A 16 -10.67 5.37 3.67
C ASP A 16 -9.50 4.49 4.14
N PHE A 17 -9.17 4.50 5.44
CA PHE A 17 -8.11 3.63 5.97
C PHE A 17 -8.53 2.16 6.01
N ILE A 18 -9.83 1.85 6.14
CA ILE A 18 -10.36 0.49 5.92
C ILE A 18 -10.16 0.07 4.46
N GLU A 19 -10.53 0.92 3.49
CA GLU A 19 -10.26 0.65 2.07
C GLU A 19 -8.77 0.42 1.80
N LEU A 20 -7.90 1.23 2.44
CA LEU A 20 -6.46 1.09 2.31
C LEU A 20 -5.96 -0.23 2.89
N ARG A 21 -6.37 -0.58 4.12
CA ARG A 21 -6.05 -1.85 4.77
C ARG A 21 -6.40 -3.02 3.85
N ASP A 22 -7.65 -3.07 3.40
CA ASP A 22 -8.18 -4.16 2.57
C ASP A 22 -7.43 -4.25 1.23
N SER A 23 -6.98 -3.11 0.68
CA SER A 23 -6.18 -3.09 -0.55
C SER A 23 -4.75 -3.61 -0.35
N VAL A 24 -4.12 -3.31 0.80
CA VAL A 24 -2.79 -3.81 1.16
C VAL A 24 -2.86 -5.32 1.42
N GLU A 25 -3.87 -5.80 2.14
CA GLU A 25 -4.10 -7.23 2.35
C GLU A 25 -4.29 -7.99 1.03
N GLY A 26 -5.07 -7.42 0.11
CA GLY A 26 -5.25 -7.97 -1.23
C GLY A 26 -3.94 -8.04 -2.03
N LEU A 27 -3.12 -6.99 -1.98
CA LEU A 27 -1.81 -6.97 -2.64
C LEU A 27 -0.85 -7.99 -2.05
N ILE A 28 -0.76 -8.08 -0.72
CA ILE A 28 0.06 -9.09 -0.02
C ILE A 28 -0.37 -10.49 -0.44
N SER A 29 -1.67 -10.78 -0.43
CA SER A 29 -2.19 -12.11 -0.77
C SER A 29 -1.82 -12.54 -2.20
N VAL A 30 -1.93 -11.62 -3.17
CA VAL A 30 -1.55 -11.88 -4.57
C VAL A 30 -0.04 -12.09 -4.72
N ILE A 31 0.78 -11.29 -4.03
CA ILE A 31 2.25 -11.45 -4.05
C ILE A 31 2.67 -12.75 -3.38
N GLU A 32 2.10 -13.09 -2.23
CA GLU A 32 2.37 -14.34 -1.50
C GLU A 32 2.06 -15.58 -2.36
N LYS A 33 0.98 -15.54 -3.14
CA LYS A 33 0.60 -16.61 -4.08
C LYS A 33 1.68 -16.91 -5.12
N TYR A 34 2.44 -15.91 -5.55
CA TYR A 34 3.45 -16.01 -6.61
C TYR A 34 4.89 -15.76 -6.13
N LYS A 35 5.12 -15.71 -4.81
CA LYS A 35 6.38 -15.26 -4.23
C LYS A 35 7.61 -16.03 -4.71
N ASP A 36 7.46 -17.34 -4.99
CA ASP A 36 8.56 -18.21 -5.40
C ASP A 36 9.01 -17.96 -6.86
N MET A 37 8.28 -17.15 -7.61
CA MET A 37 8.61 -16.74 -8.99
C MET A 37 9.50 -15.48 -9.04
N ARG A 38 9.93 -14.92 -7.91
CA ARG A 38 10.88 -13.80 -7.83
C ARG A 38 11.73 -13.88 -6.54
N TYR A 39 13.04 -13.70 -6.67
CA TYR A 39 14.04 -13.92 -5.61
C TYR A 39 13.87 -13.05 -4.35
N ASN A 40 13.25 -11.88 -4.43
CA ASN A 40 13.12 -10.92 -3.32
C ASN A 40 11.66 -10.63 -2.93
N SER A 41 10.71 -11.50 -3.29
CA SER A 41 9.29 -11.30 -2.93
C SER A 41 9.05 -11.16 -1.42
N SER A 42 9.82 -11.85 -0.59
CA SER A 42 9.69 -11.78 0.87
C SER A 42 9.94 -10.37 1.41
N THR A 43 10.92 -9.64 0.86
CA THR A 43 11.21 -8.26 1.27
C THR A 43 10.01 -7.35 1.02
N TYR A 44 9.40 -7.43 -0.18
CA TYR A 44 8.18 -6.68 -0.49
C TYR A 44 7.01 -7.03 0.43
N ILE A 45 6.84 -8.31 0.74
CA ILE A 45 5.78 -8.77 1.64
C ILE A 45 6.00 -8.21 3.05
N ASP A 46 7.24 -8.21 3.55
CA ASP A 46 7.58 -7.70 4.87
C ASP A 46 7.35 -6.19 4.98
N ASP A 47 7.73 -5.42 3.96
CA ASP A 47 7.47 -3.98 3.89
C ASP A 47 5.97 -3.67 3.88
N LEU A 48 5.18 -4.40 3.07
CA LEU A 48 3.73 -4.25 3.04
C LEU A 48 3.07 -4.66 4.36
N LYS A 49 3.58 -5.68 5.07
CA LYS A 49 3.11 -6.08 6.40
C LYS A 49 3.42 -5.03 7.46
N GLY A 50 4.59 -4.41 7.39
CA GLY A 50 4.95 -3.27 8.25
C GLY A 50 3.96 -2.12 8.08
N PHE A 51 3.66 -1.77 6.83
CA PHE A 51 2.67 -0.74 6.53
C PHE A 51 1.26 -1.10 6.98
N LEU A 52 0.83 -2.34 6.76
CA LEU A 52 -0.46 -2.84 7.22
C LEU A 52 -0.61 -2.72 8.75
N ALA A 53 0.46 -3.00 9.50
CA ALA A 53 0.47 -2.84 10.95
C ALA A 53 0.31 -1.37 11.39
N ASP A 54 0.90 -0.43 10.64
CA ASP A 54 0.70 1.00 10.89
C ASP A 54 -0.74 1.43 10.60
N ILE A 55 -1.32 1.01 9.47
CA ILE A 55 -2.73 1.29 9.15
C ILE A 55 -3.66 0.78 10.25
N ASN A 56 -3.44 -0.45 10.71
CA ASN A 56 -4.23 -1.05 11.79
C ASN A 56 -4.07 -0.28 13.11
N SER A 57 -2.88 0.27 13.38
CA SER A 57 -2.64 1.14 14.53
C SER A 57 -3.41 2.45 14.40
N THR A 58 -3.38 3.11 13.24
CA THR A 58 -4.16 4.33 12.97
C THR A 58 -5.66 4.10 13.17
N LEU A 59 -6.20 2.98 12.64
CA LEU A 59 -7.61 2.61 12.77
C LEU A 59 -8.00 2.38 14.24
N LYS A 60 -7.12 1.75 15.02
CA LYS A 60 -7.34 1.49 16.45
C LYS A 60 -7.28 2.77 17.28
N GLU A 61 -6.28 3.62 17.05
CA GLU A 61 -6.07 4.87 17.80
C GLU A 61 -7.02 5.99 17.35
N LYS A 62 -7.68 5.82 16.19
CA LYS A 62 -8.54 6.83 15.53
C LYS A 62 -7.83 8.16 15.36
N LYS A 63 -6.51 8.11 15.18
CA LYS A 63 -5.61 9.24 15.08
C LYS A 63 -4.44 8.83 14.22
N ILE A 64 -4.03 9.73 13.32
CA ILE A 64 -2.80 9.55 12.55
C ILE A 64 -1.61 9.95 13.44
N THR A 65 -0.47 9.30 13.34
CA THR A 65 0.77 9.76 13.98
C THR A 65 1.74 10.35 12.96
N ASP A 66 2.72 11.14 13.39
CA ASP A 66 3.78 11.64 12.49
C ASP A 66 4.54 10.49 11.80
N ARG A 67 4.63 9.33 12.47
CA ARG A 67 5.20 8.11 11.92
C ARG A 67 4.35 7.56 10.77
N GLU A 68 3.05 7.38 11.00
CA GLU A 68 2.11 6.91 9.98
C GLU A 68 2.04 7.86 8.78
N LEU A 69 2.06 9.17 9.03
CA LEU A 69 2.12 10.18 7.98
C LEU A 69 3.39 10.06 7.14
N LYS A 70 4.55 9.88 7.78
CA LYS A 70 5.82 9.63 7.08
C LYS A 70 5.76 8.33 6.28
N ASN A 71 5.12 7.29 6.79
CA ASN A 71 5.00 6.01 6.11
C ASN A 71 4.05 6.08 4.91
N LEU A 72 2.94 6.82 5.00
CA LEU A 72 2.06 7.12 3.86
C LEU A 72 2.80 7.91 2.77
N ASN A 73 3.58 8.91 3.14
CA ASN A 73 4.41 9.66 2.20
C ASN A 73 5.53 8.81 1.62
N PHE A 74 6.21 7.99 2.43
CA PHE A 74 7.23 7.05 1.98
C PHE A 74 6.66 6.09 0.94
N LEU A 75 5.50 5.47 1.21
CA LEU A 75 4.89 4.54 0.25
C LEU A 75 4.34 5.23 -0.98
N ARG A 76 3.87 6.46 -0.86
CA ARG A 76 3.55 7.26 -2.03
C ARG A 76 4.81 7.46 -2.86
N GLU A 77 5.91 7.90 -2.26
CA GLU A 77 7.18 8.08 -3.00
C GLU A 77 7.69 6.75 -3.54
N ASP A 78 7.64 5.65 -2.81
CA ASP A 78 8.06 4.33 -3.30
C ASP A 78 7.17 3.84 -4.45
N TYR A 79 5.84 4.00 -4.32
CA TYR A 79 4.88 3.64 -5.36
C TYR A 79 4.98 4.53 -6.61
N PHE A 80 5.23 5.84 -6.44
CA PHE A 80 5.18 6.83 -7.52
C PHE A 80 6.55 7.31 -8.02
N ARG A 81 7.66 6.97 -7.34
CA ARG A 81 9.00 7.48 -7.62
C ARG A 81 10.06 6.37 -7.73
N THR A 82 10.03 5.74 -8.92
CA THR A 82 11.15 5.40 -9.83
C THR A 82 12.30 4.47 -9.43
N TYR A 83 12.39 3.38 -10.22
CA TYR A 83 13.53 2.56 -10.64
C TYR A 83 14.13 1.55 -9.66
N GLY A 84 13.91 0.27 -9.98
CA GLY A 84 14.64 -0.90 -9.51
C GLY A 84 13.89 -1.71 -8.48
N ASP A 85 13.42 -1.04 -7.42
CA ASP A 85 12.94 -1.71 -6.21
C ASP A 85 11.52 -1.33 -5.76
N SER A 86 10.80 -0.50 -6.50
CA SER A 86 9.43 -0.12 -6.13
C SER A 86 8.44 -1.30 -6.25
N ILE A 87 7.38 -1.26 -5.43
CA ILE A 87 6.24 -2.19 -5.59
C ILE A 87 5.58 -2.04 -6.96
N TYR A 88 5.65 -0.87 -7.59
CA TYR A 88 5.14 -0.63 -8.94
C TYR A 88 5.85 -1.51 -9.99
N GLU A 89 7.16 -1.68 -9.85
CA GLU A 89 8.00 -2.53 -10.72
C GLU A 89 8.03 -4.01 -10.28
N TYR A 90 7.22 -4.37 -9.26
CA TYR A 90 7.06 -5.77 -8.88
C TYR A 90 6.45 -6.57 -10.02
N TYR A 91 7.23 -7.53 -10.51
CA TYR A 91 6.94 -8.46 -11.60
C TYR A 91 7.57 -9.81 -11.27
N VAL A 92 6.90 -10.89 -11.62
CA VAL A 92 7.33 -12.27 -11.38
C VAL A 92 7.58 -13.01 -12.67
N TYR A 93 8.50 -13.98 -12.68
CA TYR A 93 8.86 -14.69 -13.90
C TYR A 93 9.10 -16.18 -13.64
N ASP A 94 8.34 -17.04 -14.35
CA ASP A 94 8.57 -18.48 -14.40
C ASP A 94 9.14 -18.85 -15.76
N LYS A 95 10.46 -19.09 -15.80
CA LYS A 95 11.19 -19.42 -17.04
C LYS A 95 10.67 -20.64 -17.79
N ASN A 96 9.92 -21.51 -17.12
CA ASN A 96 9.39 -22.74 -17.69
C ASN A 96 7.91 -22.60 -18.12
N ASN A 97 7.23 -21.51 -17.73
CA ASN A 97 5.81 -21.34 -17.99
C ASN A 97 5.43 -19.86 -18.19
N LEU A 98 5.44 -19.42 -19.46
CA LEU A 98 5.08 -18.05 -19.85
C LEU A 98 3.59 -17.73 -19.65
N GLU A 99 2.69 -18.71 -19.83
CA GLU A 99 1.26 -18.50 -19.60
C GLU A 99 0.98 -18.19 -18.12
N LYS A 100 1.58 -18.98 -17.22
CA LYS A 100 1.54 -18.73 -15.77
C LYS A 100 2.16 -17.39 -15.41
N THR A 101 3.25 -17.01 -16.07
CA THR A 101 3.89 -15.71 -15.89
C THR A 101 2.94 -14.56 -16.25
N HIS A 102 2.30 -14.60 -17.42
CA HIS A 102 1.33 -13.55 -17.80
C HIS A 102 0.16 -13.46 -16.83
N LYS A 103 -0.47 -14.61 -16.50
CA LYS A 103 -1.58 -14.65 -15.56
C LYS A 103 -1.22 -14.09 -14.17
N ALA A 104 -0.04 -14.46 -13.66
CA ALA A 104 0.42 -13.96 -12.37
C ALA A 104 0.59 -12.44 -12.38
N ASN A 105 1.22 -11.91 -13.44
CA ASN A 105 1.46 -10.47 -13.54
C ASN A 105 0.18 -9.67 -13.82
N ASP A 106 -0.80 -10.23 -14.52
CA ASP A 106 -2.13 -9.62 -14.67
C ASP A 106 -2.81 -9.45 -13.31
N GLU A 107 -2.83 -10.50 -12.48
CA GLU A 107 -3.39 -10.45 -11.12
C GLU A 107 -2.65 -9.42 -10.24
N ILE A 108 -1.31 -9.42 -10.29
CA ILE A 108 -0.46 -8.47 -9.57
C ILE A 108 -0.75 -7.04 -10.02
N GLU A 109 -0.84 -6.78 -11.33
CA GLU A 109 -1.08 -5.44 -11.86
C GLU A 109 -2.45 -4.88 -11.44
N ILE A 110 -3.49 -5.73 -11.43
CA ILE A 110 -4.81 -5.36 -10.92
C ILE A 110 -4.74 -4.98 -9.44
N ALA A 111 -4.06 -5.79 -8.62
CA ALA A 111 -3.91 -5.51 -7.19
C ALA A 111 -3.13 -4.22 -6.94
N LYS A 112 -2.00 -4.01 -7.65
CA LYS A 112 -1.20 -2.77 -7.60
C LYS A 112 -2.06 -1.56 -7.95
N LYS A 113 -2.78 -1.58 -9.08
CA LYS A 113 -3.64 -0.46 -9.50
C LYS A 113 -4.70 -0.11 -8.46
N ARG A 114 -5.33 -1.11 -7.83
CA ARG A 114 -6.30 -0.88 -6.76
C ARG A 114 -5.65 -0.21 -5.55
N PHE A 115 -4.54 -0.76 -5.08
CA PHE A 115 -3.76 -0.20 -3.96
C PHE A 115 -3.32 1.24 -4.24
N GLY A 116 -2.66 1.49 -5.37
CA GLY A 116 -2.16 2.80 -5.75
C GLY A 116 -3.25 3.88 -5.84
N LYS A 117 -4.44 3.52 -6.37
CA LYS A 117 -5.58 4.45 -6.42
C LYS A 117 -6.05 4.87 -5.03
N ILE A 118 -6.12 3.94 -4.09
CA ILE A 118 -6.57 4.22 -2.71
C ILE A 118 -5.50 5.00 -1.94
N LEU A 119 -4.23 4.62 -2.09
CA LEU A 119 -3.11 5.34 -1.50
C LEU A 119 -3.05 6.80 -1.99
N TYR A 120 -3.25 7.03 -3.30
CA TYR A 120 -3.31 8.38 -3.87
C TYR A 120 -4.45 9.20 -3.26
N LYS A 121 -5.67 8.65 -3.23
CA LYS A 121 -6.86 9.29 -2.63
C LYS A 121 -6.61 9.75 -1.19
N ILE A 122 -5.96 8.91 -0.37
CA ILE A 122 -5.69 9.23 1.04
C ILE A 122 -4.58 10.25 1.17
N THR A 123 -3.48 10.08 0.43
CA THR A 123 -2.32 10.99 0.51
C THR A 123 -2.66 12.39 0.02
N GLU A 124 -3.49 12.54 -1.02
CA GLU A 124 -4.03 13.85 -1.41
C GLU A 124 -4.84 14.47 -0.27
N LYS A 125 -5.80 13.75 0.30
CA LYS A 125 -6.62 14.24 1.42
C LYS A 125 -5.74 14.68 2.60
N VAL A 126 -4.75 13.87 2.96
CA VAL A 126 -3.82 14.16 4.05
C VAL A 126 -2.97 15.39 3.74
N MET A 127 -2.38 15.51 2.54
CA MET A 127 -1.56 16.68 2.17
C MET A 127 -2.37 17.98 2.12
N TYR A 128 -3.54 17.98 1.48
CA TYR A 128 -4.40 19.16 1.37
C TYR A 128 -4.92 19.66 2.72
N HIS A 129 -4.97 18.79 3.73
CA HIS A 129 -5.39 19.19 5.07
C HIS A 129 -4.21 19.53 5.98
N ILE A 130 -2.95 19.21 5.63
CA ILE A 130 -1.77 19.55 6.44
C ILE A 130 -1.26 20.99 6.16
N ILE A 131 -1.61 21.57 5.01
CA ILE A 131 -1.30 22.96 4.59
C ILE A 131 -2.35 23.93 5.14
#